data_AF-A0A0F7VP83-F1
#
_entry.id   AF-A0A0F7VP83-F1
#
_cell.length_a   1.000
_cell.length_b   1.000
_cell.length_c   1.000
_cell.angle_alpha   90.00
_cell.angle_beta   90.00
_cell.angle_gamma   90.00
#
_symmetry.space_group_name_H-M   'P 1'
#
loop_
_entity.id
_entity.type
_entity.pdbx_description
1 polymer ?
#
loop_
_entity_poly.entity_id
_entity_poly.type
_entity_poly.pdbx_seq_one_letter_code
_entity_poly.pdbx_strand_id
1 'polypeptide(L)'
;MKHTNRQPLTKTLTDLYRAIDHQHAVTITYLKPGETEPTVRTIEAYDIRTTKNGHIEVRAMCRLRGESRRFLLDRIISYTCHRIAYVLERPEATTPAGHGIVVRSAAQLIARELGRDYLPTRPLVRSDTSLAA
;
A
#
# COMPACT_ATOMS: atom_id res chain seq x y z
N MET A 1 2.14 -11.78 20.17
CA MET A 1 2.30 -10.63 19.24
C MET A 1 3.50 -9.82 19.68
N LYS A 2 4.31 -9.31 18.74
CA LYS A 2 5.41 -8.40 19.08
C LYS A 2 4.81 -7.03 19.46
N HIS A 3 5.24 -6.43 20.58
CA HIS A 3 4.85 -5.06 20.92
C HIS A 3 5.65 -4.08 20.07
N THR A 4 5.06 -3.63 18.96
CA THR A 4 5.69 -2.71 18.00
C THR A 4 5.27 -1.25 18.18
N ASN A 5 4.58 -0.92 19.26
CA ASN A 5 4.02 0.42 19.52
C ASN A 5 5.06 1.55 19.65
N ARG A 6 6.31 1.21 20.01
CA ARG A 6 7.44 2.15 20.09
C ARG A 6 8.44 2.00 18.94
N GLN A 7 8.10 1.19 17.94
CA GLN A 7 9.00 0.93 16.83
C GLN A 7 9.07 2.17 15.92
N PRO A 8 10.27 2.56 15.44
CA PRO A 8 10.40 3.64 14.46
C PRO A 8 9.59 3.35 13.20
N LEU A 9 9.00 4.40 12.61
CA LEU A 9 8.20 4.32 11.39
C LEU A 9 8.94 3.62 10.25
N THR A 10 10.22 3.94 10.06
CA THR A 10 11.08 3.34 9.02
C THR A 10 11.21 1.83 9.17
N LYS A 11 11.33 1.33 10.40
CA LYS A 11 11.40 -0.11 10.67
C LYS A 11 10.05 -0.78 10.44
N THR A 12 8.95 -0.13 10.81
CA THR A 12 7.60 -0.62 10.49
C THR A 12 7.36 -0.72 8.99
N LEU A 13 7.73 0.31 8.22
CA LEU A 13 7.66 0.27 6.76
C LEU A 13 8.51 -0.87 6.19
N THR A 14 9.74 -1.04 6.69
CA THR A 14 10.63 -2.13 6.26
C THR A 14 10.00 -3.50 6.47
N ASP A 15 9.39 -3.71 7.64
CA ASP A 15 8.75 -5.00 7.99
C ASP A 15 7.50 -5.26 7.14
N LEU A 16 6.72 -4.22 6.83
CA LEU A 16 5.54 -4.33 5.96
C LEU A 16 5.92 -4.55 4.49
N TYR A 17 6.91 -3.84 3.94
CA TYR A 17 7.41 -4.09 2.59
C TYR A 17 7.93 -5.52 2.45
N ARG A 18 8.70 -6.00 3.43
CA ARG A 18 9.16 -7.40 3.44
C ARG A 18 7.99 -8.39 3.47
N ALA A 19 6.92 -8.09 4.21
CA ALA A 19 5.73 -8.95 4.22
C ALA A 19 5.02 -8.96 2.85
N ILE A 20 4.97 -7.81 2.17
CA ILE A 20 4.45 -7.71 0.80
C ILE A 20 5.30 -8.55 -0.17
N ASP A 21 6.62 -8.42 -0.12
CA ASP A 21 7.55 -9.12 -1.01
C ASP A 21 7.45 -10.65 -0.85
N HIS A 22 7.24 -11.12 0.38
CA HIS A 22 7.04 -12.55 0.67
C HIS A 22 5.58 -13.00 0.57
N GLN A 23 4.65 -12.10 0.23
CA GLN A 23 3.21 -12.38 0.22
C GLN A 23 2.71 -13.00 1.54
N HIS A 24 3.16 -12.43 2.66
CA HIS A 24 2.84 -12.90 4.00
C HIS A 24 1.82 -12.02 4.70
N ALA A 25 0.77 -12.64 5.23
CA ALA A 25 -0.26 -11.89 5.94
C ALA A 25 0.28 -11.26 7.23
N VAL A 26 -0.31 -10.12 7.60
CA VAL A 26 0.03 -9.35 8.79
C VAL A 26 -1.20 -9.24 9.66
N THR A 27 -1.07 -9.50 10.95
CA THR A 27 -2.12 -9.15 11.92
C THR A 27 -1.82 -7.79 12.53
N ILE A 28 -2.78 -6.87 12.48
CA ILE A 28 -2.68 -5.51 12.99
C ILE A 28 -3.70 -5.28 14.10
N THR A 29 -3.32 -4.48 15.09
CA THR A 29 -4.25 -3.80 16.00
C THR A 29 -4.44 -2.40 15.46
N TYR A 30 -5.66 -2.07 15.06
CA TYR A 30 -5.99 -0.86 14.29
C TYR A 30 -7.06 -0.03 14.99
N LEU A 31 -6.76 1.24 15.23
CA LEU A 31 -7.73 2.21 15.72
C LEU A 31 -8.33 2.98 14.55
N LYS A 32 -9.54 2.60 14.15
CA LYS A 32 -10.21 3.24 13.02
C LYS A 32 -10.57 4.69 13.37
N PRO A 33 -10.44 5.64 12.43
CA PRO A 33 -10.90 7.01 12.64
C PRO A 33 -12.36 7.07 13.11
N GLY A 34 -12.61 7.80 14.18
CA GLY A 34 -13.94 7.96 14.79
C GLY A 34 -14.37 6.83 15.75
N GLU A 35 -13.58 5.76 15.88
CA GLU A 35 -13.82 4.70 16.88
C GLU A 35 -12.92 4.93 18.10
N THR A 36 -13.42 4.54 19.28
CA THR A 36 -12.69 4.66 20.56
C THR A 36 -11.87 3.41 20.87
N GLU A 37 -12.31 2.25 20.37
CA GLU A 37 -11.70 0.96 20.67
C GLU A 37 -10.90 0.41 19.48
N PRO A 38 -9.65 -0.02 19.69
CA PRO A 38 -8.89 -0.69 18.65
C PRO A 38 -9.48 -2.05 18.27
N THR A 39 -9.32 -2.42 17.00
CA THR A 39 -9.77 -3.71 16.49
C THR A 39 -8.62 -4.52 15.92
N VAL A 40 -8.66 -5.84 16.08
CA VAL A 40 -7.66 -6.75 15.49
C VAL A 40 -8.12 -7.18 14.09
N ARG A 41 -7.21 -7.14 13.13
CA ARG A 41 -7.45 -7.53 11.72
C ARG A 41 -6.26 -8.33 11.19
N THR A 42 -6.53 -9.38 10.43
CA THR A 42 -5.52 -10.00 9.56
C THR A 42 -5.68 -9.45 8.15
N ILE A 43 -4.58 -8.97 7.59
CA ILE A 43 -4.53 -8.26 6.31
C ILE A 43 -3.46 -8.85 5.39
N GLU A 44 -3.72 -8.81 4.10
CA GLU A 44 -2.79 -9.20 3.03
C GLU A 44 -2.40 -7.93 2.28
N ALA A 45 -1.35 -7.28 2.74
CA ALA A 45 -0.90 -6.00 2.20
C ALA A 45 -0.37 -6.19 0.79
N TYR A 46 -0.78 -5.34 -0.15
CA TYR A 46 -0.29 -5.44 -1.53
C TYR A 46 0.26 -4.11 -2.06
N ASP A 47 0.10 -3.03 -1.29
CA ASP A 47 0.62 -1.72 -1.63
C ASP A 47 0.71 -0.83 -0.39
N ILE A 48 1.68 0.09 -0.38
CA ILE A 48 1.84 1.13 0.65
C ILE A 48 2.03 2.45 -0.09
N ARG A 49 1.20 3.46 0.24
CA ARG A 49 1.20 4.74 -0.48
C ARG A 49 1.15 5.93 0.45
N THR A 50 1.79 7.01 0.04
CA THR A 50 1.56 8.31 0.66
C THR A 50 0.39 8.99 -0.04
N THR A 51 -0.57 9.47 0.74
CA THR A 51 -1.73 10.24 0.26
C THR A 51 -1.34 11.68 -0.06
N LYS A 52 -2.20 12.40 -0.79
CA LYS A 52 -2.01 13.84 -1.06
C LYS A 52 -1.85 14.68 0.21
N ASN A 53 -2.42 14.22 1.32
CA ASN A 53 -2.38 14.91 2.62
C ASN A 53 -1.19 14.46 3.48
N GLY A 54 -0.25 13.66 2.95
CA GLY A 54 0.96 13.22 3.65
C GLY A 54 0.80 12.00 4.55
N HIS A 55 -0.40 11.45 4.71
CA HIS A 55 -0.60 10.19 5.45
C HIS A 55 -0.10 8.99 4.64
N ILE A 56 0.40 7.96 5.32
CA ILE A 56 0.76 6.69 4.69
C ILE A 56 -0.39 5.70 4.84
N GLU A 57 -0.89 5.18 3.74
CA GLU A 57 -1.92 4.14 3.64
C GLU A 57 -1.29 2.79 3.31
N VAL A 58 -1.65 1.77 4.09
CA VAL A 58 -1.46 0.35 3.75
C VAL A 58 -2.73 -0.14 3.05
N ARG A 59 -2.61 -0.53 1.79
CA ARG A 59 -3.72 -1.14 1.03
C ARG A 59 -3.60 -2.65 1.12
N ALA A 60 -4.68 -3.30 1.53
CA ALA A 60 -4.64 -4.71 1.82
C ALA A 60 -6.00 -5.38 1.62
N MET A 61 -5.99 -6.67 1.33
CA MET A 61 -7.19 -7.49 1.46
C MET A 61 -7.41 -7.81 2.95
N CYS A 62 -8.60 -7.52 3.47
CA CYS A 62 -8.91 -7.76 4.88
C CYS A 62 -9.58 -9.14 5.03
N ARG A 63 -8.90 -10.10 5.69
CA ARG A 63 -9.43 -11.47 5.86
C ARG A 63 -10.76 -11.53 6.60
N LEU A 64 -10.99 -10.60 7.53
CA LEU A 64 -12.26 -10.53 8.24
C LEU A 64 -13.43 -10.13 7.33
N ARG A 65 -13.17 -9.32 6.30
CA ARG A 65 -14.22 -8.74 5.44
C ARG A 65 -14.26 -9.35 4.05
N GLY A 66 -13.21 -10.04 3.61
CA GLY A 66 -13.09 -10.59 2.27
C GLY A 66 -12.89 -9.54 1.17
N GLU A 67 -12.65 -8.27 1.53
CA GLU A 67 -12.61 -7.14 0.59
C GLU A 67 -11.33 -6.29 0.76
N SER A 68 -11.01 -5.51 -0.27
CA SER A 68 -9.92 -4.53 -0.24
C SER A 68 -10.25 -3.37 0.70
N ARG A 69 -9.31 -3.02 1.56
CA ARG A 69 -9.41 -1.90 2.51
C ARG A 69 -8.11 -1.11 2.60
N ARG A 70 -8.25 0.13 3.08
CA ARG A 70 -7.15 1.06 3.34
C ARG A 70 -6.99 1.22 4.85
N PHE A 71 -5.76 1.10 5.34
CA PHE A 71 -5.41 1.28 6.73
C PHE A 71 -4.36 2.37 6.84
N LEU A 72 -4.64 3.44 7.58
CA LEU A 72 -3.63 4.46 7.84
C LEU A 72 -2.54 3.89 8.76
N LEU A 73 -1.28 4.04 8.38
CA LEU A 73 -0.13 3.45 9.06
C LEU A 73 0.04 4.00 10.49
N ASP A 74 -0.24 5.28 10.70
CA ASP A 74 -0.22 5.96 12.00
C ASP A 74 -1.30 5.46 12.97
N ARG A 75 -2.32 4.77 12.44
CA ARG A 75 -3.41 4.15 13.21
C ARG A 75 -3.19 2.66 13.50
N ILE A 76 -2.08 2.08 13.01
CA ILE A 76 -1.65 0.73 13.36
C ILE A 76 -0.87 0.82 14.68
N ILE A 77 -1.51 0.41 15.79
CA ILE A 77 -0.93 0.47 17.14
C ILE A 77 0.14 -0.61 17.31
N SER A 78 -0.14 -1.81 16.82
CA SER A 78 0.77 -2.94 16.88
C SER A 78 0.53 -3.88 15.71
N TYR A 79 1.53 -4.67 15.35
CA TYR A 79 1.37 -5.67 14.30
C TYR A 79 2.27 -6.90 14.53
N THR A 80 1.96 -7.96 13.81
CA THR A 80 2.76 -9.18 13.73
C THR A 80 2.77 -9.66 12.28
N CYS A 81 3.95 -9.68 11.67
CA CYS A 81 4.15 -10.29 10.37
C CYS A 81 4.26 -11.81 10.54
N HIS A 82 3.48 -12.55 9.76
CA HIS A 82 3.46 -14.00 9.82
C HIS A 82 4.33 -14.60 8.71
N ARG A 83 4.39 -15.94 8.66
CA ARG A 83 4.89 -16.71 7.51
C ARG A 83 3.75 -17.48 6.83
N ILE A 84 2.56 -16.88 6.80
CA ILE A 84 1.37 -17.47 6.18
C ILE A 84 1.10 -16.75 4.86
N ALA A 85 0.92 -17.52 3.79
CA ALA A 85 0.70 -16.99 2.44
C ALA A 85 -0.63 -16.24 2.32
N TYR A 86 -0.73 -15.40 1.29
CA TYR A 86 -1.98 -14.79 0.86
C TYR A 86 -2.99 -15.83 0.38
N VAL A 87 -4.27 -15.57 0.65
CA VAL A 87 -5.38 -16.46 0.27
C VAL A 87 -6.52 -15.71 -0.38
N LEU A 88 -6.53 -14.38 -0.35
CA LEU A 88 -7.57 -13.58 -0.98
C LEU A 88 -7.11 -13.09 -2.35
N GLU A 89 -8.00 -13.19 -3.33
CA GLU A 89 -7.77 -12.58 -4.64
C GLU A 89 -7.80 -11.06 -4.51
N ARG A 90 -6.72 -10.43 -4.97
CA ARG A 90 -6.65 -8.98 -5.08
C ARG A 90 -7.49 -8.53 -6.28
N PRO A 91 -8.40 -7.56 -6.14
CA PRO A 91 -9.08 -6.99 -7.28
C PRO A 91 -8.06 -6.34 -8.23
N GLU A 92 -8.22 -6.60 -9.52
CA GLU A 92 -7.39 -5.99 -10.56
C GLU A 92 -7.48 -4.45 -10.45
N ALA A 93 -6.36 -3.77 -10.70
CA ALA A 93 -6.36 -2.31 -10.70
C ALA A 93 -7.09 -1.81 -11.94
N THR A 94 -8.39 -1.59 -11.83
CA THR A 94 -9.25 -1.19 -12.96
C THR A 94 -9.21 0.31 -13.28
N THR A 95 -8.54 1.14 -12.47
CA THR A 95 -8.39 2.57 -12.73
C THR A 95 -7.35 2.82 -13.83
N PRO A 96 -7.75 3.30 -15.02
CA PRO A 96 -6.82 3.64 -16.08
C PRO A 96 -5.95 4.84 -15.69
N ALA A 97 -4.68 4.85 -16.10
CA ALA A 97 -3.91 6.08 -16.13
C ALA A 97 -4.58 7.07 -17.04
N GLY A 98 -4.87 8.27 -16.53
CA GLY A 98 -5.16 9.39 -17.41
C GLY A 98 -3.98 9.68 -18.33
N HIS A 99 -2.74 9.65 -17.80
CA HIS A 99 -1.52 9.92 -18.57
C HIS A 99 -0.34 9.13 -17.98
N GLY A 100 0.40 8.41 -18.82
CA GLY A 100 1.62 7.72 -18.40
C GLY A 100 2.80 8.69 -18.38
N ILE A 101 3.36 8.95 -17.20
CA ILE A 101 4.56 9.79 -17.08
C ILE A 101 5.78 8.97 -17.52
N VAL A 102 6.32 9.28 -18.69
CA VAL A 102 7.66 8.80 -19.11
C VAL A 102 8.70 9.59 -18.31
N VAL A 103 9.39 8.90 -17.41
CA VAL A 103 10.39 9.52 -16.52
C VAL A 103 11.67 9.79 -17.31
N ARG A 104 12.03 11.07 -17.44
CA ARG A 104 13.27 11.55 -18.07
C ARG A 104 14.11 12.41 -17.12
N SER A 105 13.65 12.64 -15.90
CA SER A 105 14.36 13.40 -14.87
C SER A 105 13.96 12.95 -13.46
N ALA A 106 14.75 13.32 -12.44
CA ALA A 106 14.43 13.04 -11.04
C ALA A 106 13.11 13.70 -10.61
N ALA A 107 12.83 14.92 -11.07
CA ALA A 107 11.55 15.60 -10.80
C ALA A 107 10.35 14.85 -11.40
N GLN A 108 10.50 14.28 -12.61
CA GLN A 108 9.46 13.45 -13.23
C GLN A 108 9.31 12.09 -12.55
N LEU A 109 10.38 11.53 -12.00
CA LEU A 109 10.32 10.33 -11.16
C LEU A 109 9.51 10.63 -9.90
N ILE A 110 9.82 11.71 -9.21
CA ILE A 110 9.10 12.15 -8.02
C ILE A 110 7.62 12.40 -8.35
N ALA A 111 7.31 13.12 -9.44
CA ALA A 111 5.93 13.36 -9.87
C ALA A 111 5.18 12.07 -10.24
N ARG A 112 5.86 11.09 -10.86
CA ARG A 112 5.29 9.76 -11.15
C ARG A 112 5.03 8.95 -9.89
N GLU A 113 5.98 8.92 -8.96
CA GLU A 113 5.81 8.21 -7.69
C GLU A 113 4.72 8.86 -6.83
N LEU A 114 4.58 10.20 -6.88
CA LEU A 114 3.46 10.94 -6.27
C LEU A 114 2.12 10.76 -7.03
N GLY A 115 2.17 10.46 -8.33
CA GLY A 115 1.03 10.33 -9.24
C GLY A 115 0.67 8.89 -9.65
N ARG A 116 1.17 7.88 -8.92
CA ARG A 116 1.01 6.42 -9.19
C ARG A 116 -0.44 5.90 -9.19
N ASP A 117 -1.42 6.78 -9.08
CA ASP A 117 -2.86 6.51 -9.27
C ASP A 117 -3.23 6.26 -10.73
N TYR A 118 -2.28 6.43 -11.65
CA TYR A 118 -2.47 6.28 -13.07
C TYR A 118 -1.57 5.16 -13.61
N LEU A 119 -2.10 3.93 -13.72
CA LEU A 119 -1.43 2.85 -14.46
C LEU A 119 -1.89 2.85 -15.93
N PRO A 120 -1.00 3.06 -16.91
CA PRO A 120 -1.41 3.08 -18.30
C PRO A 120 -2.10 1.76 -18.64
N THR A 121 -3.22 1.85 -19.37
CA THR A 121 -4.01 0.70 -19.82
C THR A 121 -3.19 -0.27 -20.67
N ARG A 122 -2.00 0.14 -21.11
CA ARG A 122 -1.01 -0.70 -21.79
C ARG A 122 0.40 -0.47 -21.21
N PRO A 123 1.30 -1.46 -21.28
CA PRO A 123 2.71 -1.27 -20.98
C PRO A 123 3.31 -0.15 -21.85
N LEU A 124 4.06 0.76 -21.22
CA LEU A 124 4.78 1.83 -21.91
C LEU A 124 6.27 1.49 -22.00
N VAL A 125 6.83 1.62 -23.18
CA VAL A 125 8.25 1.41 -23.47
C VAL A 125 8.91 2.70 -23.91
N ARG A 126 10.25 2.75 -23.89
CA ARG A 126 11.05 3.95 -24.18
C ARG A 126 10.75 4.58 -25.55
N SER A 127 10.25 3.80 -26.50
CA SER A 127 9.92 4.22 -27.87
C SER A 127 8.51 4.81 -28.02
N ASP A 128 7.67 4.83 -26.99
CA ASP A 128 6.37 5.49 -27.04
C ASP A 128 6.53 7.03 -27.00
N THR A 129 6.66 7.66 -28.17
CA THR A 129 6.93 9.10 -28.33
C THR A 129 5.68 9.98 -28.42
N SER A 130 4.50 9.40 -28.61
CA SER A 130 3.24 10.12 -28.87
C SER A 130 2.47 10.55 -27.61
N LEU A 131 3.08 10.52 -26.42
CA LEU A 131 2.41 10.67 -25.12
C LEU A 131 2.64 12.03 -24.45
N ALA A 132 3.27 12.97 -25.15
CA ALA A 132 3.49 14.33 -24.68
C ALA A 132 2.43 15.27 -25.30
N ALA A 133 1.27 15.35 -24.67
CA ALA A 133 0.30 16.42 -24.87
C ALA A 133 -0.25 16.83 -23.50
#